data_AF-A0A2A5DCC4-F1
#
_entry.id   AF-A0A2A5DCC4-F1
#
_cell.length_a   1.000
_cell.length_b   1.000
_cell.length_c   1.000
_cell.angle_alpha   90.00
_cell.angle_beta   90.00
_cell.angle_gamma   90.00
#
_symmetry.space_group_name_H-M   'P 1'
#
loop_
_entity.id
_entity.type
_entity.pdbx_description
1 polymer ?
#
loop_
_entity_poly.entity_id
_entity_poly.type
_entity_poly.pdbx_seq_one_letter_code
_entity_poly.pdbx_strand_id
1 'polypeptide(L)'
;MTQCYWMPEYLPEWLNHHAFRETLDGTIVDLYIASPENYTGIWKDWYASGKKFSVTEYVNGSPISGKTWHENGKVKYTMKWIKNELVILSYHDSDGANVIYD
;
A
#
# COMPACT_ATOMS: atom_id res chain seq x y z
N MET A 1 -6.65 7.45 -0.58
CA MET A 1 -5.57 6.46 -0.76
C MET A 1 -6.22 5.22 -1.31
N THR A 2 -6.19 5.06 -2.62
CA THR A 2 -6.64 3.86 -3.32
C THR A 2 -5.49 2.86 -3.35
N GLN A 3 -5.84 1.58 -3.24
CA GLN A 3 -4.91 0.49 -3.44
C GLN A 3 -4.44 0.52 -4.90
N CYS A 4 -3.18 0.89 -5.13
CA CYS A 4 -2.63 0.93 -6.49
C CYS A 4 -2.20 -0.49 -6.88
N TYR A 5 -3.16 -1.29 -7.32
CA TYR A 5 -2.84 -2.55 -8.02
C TYR A 5 -2.71 -2.27 -9.50
N TRP A 6 -1.48 -2.11 -9.94
CA TRP A 6 -1.15 -2.17 -11.37
C TRP A 6 -1.36 -3.57 -11.97
N MET A 7 -1.83 -4.54 -11.16
CA MET A 7 -2.06 -5.93 -11.54
C MET A 7 -3.33 -6.47 -10.84
N PRO A 8 -4.52 -6.19 -11.39
CA PRO A 8 -5.81 -6.54 -10.76
C PRO A 8 -6.09 -8.04 -10.63
N GLU A 9 -5.35 -8.89 -11.33
CA GLU A 9 -5.42 -10.34 -11.18
C GLU A 9 -4.89 -10.85 -9.83
N TYR A 10 -4.17 -9.99 -9.07
CA TYR A 10 -3.70 -10.32 -7.72
C TYR A 10 -4.57 -9.73 -6.60
N LEU A 11 -5.74 -9.19 -6.94
CA LEU A 11 -6.68 -8.68 -5.95
C LEU A 11 -7.25 -9.84 -5.10
N PRO A 12 -7.32 -9.67 -3.78
CA PRO A 12 -8.17 -10.52 -2.95
C PRO A 12 -9.60 -10.51 -3.49
N GLU A 13 -10.28 -11.65 -3.45
CA GLU A 13 -11.63 -11.81 -4.05
C GLU A 13 -12.64 -10.78 -3.52
N TRP A 14 -12.59 -10.49 -2.21
CA TRP A 14 -13.46 -9.49 -1.58
C TRP A 14 -13.29 -8.07 -2.16
N LEU A 15 -12.15 -7.79 -2.78
CA LEU A 15 -11.82 -6.49 -3.33
C LEU A 15 -12.19 -6.36 -4.82
N ASN A 16 -12.36 -7.48 -5.53
CA ASN A 16 -12.83 -7.47 -6.92
C ASN A 16 -14.20 -6.81 -7.08
N HIS A 17 -15.04 -6.86 -6.04
CA HIS A 17 -16.36 -6.20 -6.04
C HIS A 17 -16.30 -4.67 -5.99
N HIS A 18 -15.12 -4.10 -5.70
CA HIS A 18 -14.90 -2.66 -5.59
C HIS A 18 -14.01 -2.12 -6.72
N ALA A 19 -13.67 -2.94 -7.71
CA ALA A 19 -12.87 -2.55 -8.85
C ALA A 19 -13.74 -1.90 -9.94
N PHE A 20 -13.46 -0.64 -10.25
CA PHE A 20 -14.11 0.16 -11.28
C PHE A 20 -13.20 0.25 -12.50
N ARG A 21 -13.76 0.00 -13.68
CA ARG A 21 -13.08 0.13 -14.96
C ARG A 21 -13.62 1.35 -15.67
N GLU A 22 -12.75 2.30 -15.98
CA GLU A 22 -13.06 3.37 -16.92
C GLU A 22 -12.61 2.91 -18.32
N THR A 23 -13.53 3.02 -19.28
CA THR A 23 -13.25 2.65 -20.67
C THR A 23 -13.49 3.83 -21.60
N LEU A 24 -12.57 4.07 -22.52
CA LEU A 24 -12.75 4.96 -23.67
C LEU A 24 -12.80 4.10 -24.93
N ASP A 25 -13.93 4.15 -25.66
CA ASP A 25 -14.18 3.36 -26.88
C ASP A 25 -13.94 1.84 -26.73
N GLY A 26 -14.33 1.29 -25.57
CA GLY A 26 -14.16 -0.13 -25.27
C GLY A 26 -12.75 -0.53 -24.83
N THR A 27 -11.79 0.41 -24.79
CA THR A 27 -10.46 0.21 -24.22
C THR A 27 -10.48 0.62 -22.76
N ILE A 28 -10.04 -0.27 -21.84
CA ILE A 28 -9.85 0.10 -20.43
C ILE A 28 -8.71 1.11 -20.36
N VAL A 29 -9.04 2.33 -19.95
CA VAL A 29 -8.07 3.42 -19.76
C VAL A 29 -7.68 3.56 -18.29
N ASP A 30 -8.56 3.15 -17.38
CA ASP A 30 -8.28 3.20 -15.96
C ASP A 30 -8.93 2.05 -15.20
N LEU A 31 -8.23 1.58 -14.17
CA LEU A 31 -8.76 0.62 -13.22
C LEU A 31 -8.42 1.09 -11.82
N TYR A 32 -9.45 1.49 -11.07
CA TYR A 32 -9.29 1.91 -9.70
C TYR A 32 -10.20 1.11 -8.78
N ILE A 33 -9.79 0.94 -7.54
CA ILE A 33 -10.58 0.28 -6.52
C ILE A 33 -11.07 1.36 -5.57
N ALA A 34 -12.39 1.60 -5.52
CA ALA A 34 -12.89 2.49 -4.48
C ALA A 34 -12.74 1.77 -3.15
N SER A 35 -12.03 2.40 -2.19
CA SER A 35 -11.86 1.80 -0.88
C SER A 35 -13.24 1.60 -0.24
N PRO A 36 -13.66 0.37 0.11
CA PRO A 36 -14.96 0.17 0.71
C PRO A 36 -15.06 0.93 2.03
N GLU A 37 -16.24 1.40 2.40
CA GLU A 37 -16.43 1.94 3.75
C GLU A 37 -16.10 0.84 4.79
N ASN A 38 -15.26 1.17 5.78
CA ASN A 38 -14.82 0.26 6.84
C ASN A 38 -13.88 -0.90 6.46
N TYR A 39 -13.08 -0.74 5.39
CA TYR A 39 -12.07 -1.74 5.04
C TYR A 39 -11.09 -2.05 6.18
N THR A 40 -10.93 -3.34 6.47
CA THR A 40 -10.04 -3.85 7.52
C THR A 40 -9.16 -4.94 6.94
N GLY A 41 -7.88 -4.95 7.31
CA GLY A 41 -6.93 -6.00 6.89
C GLY A 41 -5.61 -5.44 6.38
N ILE A 42 -4.85 -6.33 5.72
CA ILE A 42 -3.50 -6.03 5.22
C ILE A 42 -3.56 -5.59 3.76
N TRP A 43 -3.15 -4.36 3.54
CA TRP A 43 -3.05 -3.69 2.26
C TRP A 43 -1.60 -3.71 1.81
N LYS A 44 -1.37 -3.83 0.51
CA LYS A 44 -0.04 -3.99 -0.06
C LYS A 44 0.02 -3.13 -1.31
N ASP A 45 1.16 -2.51 -1.53
CA ASP A 45 1.48 -1.80 -2.75
C ASP A 45 2.78 -2.35 -3.34
N TRP A 46 2.93 -2.20 -4.65
CA TRP A 46 4.10 -2.68 -5.41
C TRP A 46 4.66 -1.58 -6.30
N TYR A 47 5.97 -1.64 -6.53
CA TYR A 47 6.64 -0.89 -7.59
C TYR A 47 6.18 -1.38 -8.96
N ALA A 48 6.38 -0.55 -10.00
CA ALA A 48 6.11 -0.92 -11.39
C ALA A 48 6.88 -2.18 -11.83
N SER A 49 8.02 -2.48 -11.20
CA SER A 49 8.78 -3.71 -11.40
C SER A 49 8.12 -4.97 -10.82
N GLY A 50 6.99 -4.86 -10.14
CA GLY A 50 6.31 -5.95 -9.44
C GLY A 50 6.90 -6.27 -8.06
N LYS A 51 7.92 -5.54 -7.61
CA LYS A 51 8.50 -5.71 -6.27
C LYS A 51 7.66 -5.02 -5.21
N LYS A 52 7.61 -5.59 -4.02
CA LYS A 52 6.82 -5.06 -2.90
C LYS A 52 7.33 -3.68 -2.47
N PHE A 53 6.44 -2.70 -2.42
CA PHE A 53 6.71 -1.34 -1.97
C PHE A 53 6.24 -1.13 -0.54
N SER A 54 5.01 -1.54 -0.21
CA SER A 54 4.42 -1.29 1.11
C SER A 54 3.55 -2.46 1.58
N VAL A 55 3.36 -2.51 2.90
CA VAL A 55 2.35 -3.30 3.60
C VAL A 55 1.81 -2.41 4.70
N THR A 56 0.51 -2.14 4.69
CA THR A 56 -0.17 -1.32 5.69
C THR A 56 -1.39 -2.06 6.22
N GLU A 57 -1.53 -2.09 7.53
CA GLU A 57 -2.68 -2.67 8.20
C GLU A 57 -3.72 -1.58 8.48
N TYR A 58 -4.96 -1.84 8.11
CA TYR A 58 -6.10 -0.94 8.31
C TYR A 58 -7.15 -1.58 9.21
N VAL A 59 -7.81 -0.76 10.01
CA VAL A 59 -9.01 -1.10 10.78
C VAL A 59 -10.05 -0.02 10.55
N ASN A 60 -11.21 -0.41 10.03
CA ASN A 60 -12.31 0.51 9.67
C ASN A 60 -11.83 1.70 8.82
N GLY A 61 -10.97 1.42 7.85
CA GLY A 61 -10.37 2.39 6.95
C GLY A 61 -9.31 3.32 7.56
N SER A 62 -8.96 3.13 8.83
CA SER A 62 -7.89 3.86 9.50
C SER A 62 -6.61 3.02 9.54
N PRO A 63 -5.45 3.54 9.13
CA PRO A 63 -4.19 2.80 9.20
C PRO A 63 -3.76 2.63 10.68
N ILE A 64 -3.19 1.48 11.02
CA ILE A 64 -2.70 1.20 12.38
C ILE A 64 -1.20 0.89 12.40
N SER A 65 -0.69 0.21 11.38
CA SER A 65 0.72 -0.17 11.28
C SER A 65 1.15 -0.26 9.81
N GLY A 66 2.43 -0.04 9.55
CA GLY A 66 2.95 -0.07 8.19
C GLY A 66 4.42 -0.44 8.12
N LYS A 67 4.82 -1.02 6.99
CA LYS A 67 6.20 -1.26 6.61
C LYS A 67 6.37 -0.96 5.13
N THR A 68 7.48 -0.35 4.76
CA THR A 68 7.84 -0.10 3.36
C THR A 68 9.20 -0.68 3.05
N TRP A 69 9.44 -0.92 1.77
CA TRP A 69 10.68 -1.45 1.25
C TRP A 69 11.20 -0.56 0.13
N HIS A 70 12.51 -0.50 -0.01
CA HIS A 70 13.16 -0.04 -1.23
C HIS A 70 12.95 -1.07 -2.34
N GLU A 71 13.12 -0.65 -3.59
CA GLU A 71 12.96 -1.54 -4.75
C GLU A 71 14.02 -2.66 -4.80
N ASN A 72 15.10 -2.55 -4.02
CA ASN A 72 16.06 -3.65 -3.83
C ASN A 72 15.59 -4.71 -2.80
N GLY A 73 14.41 -4.53 -2.19
CA GLY A 73 13.81 -5.45 -1.23
C GLY A 73 14.24 -5.23 0.23
N LYS A 74 15.11 -4.25 0.53
CA LYS A 74 15.45 -3.90 1.91
C LYS A 74 14.36 -3.04 2.53
N VAL A 75 14.10 -3.24 3.82
CA VAL A 75 13.12 -2.42 4.57
C VAL A 75 13.57 -0.97 4.54
N LYS A 76 12.65 -0.05 4.28
CA LYS A 76 12.89 1.39 4.30
C LYS A 76 12.35 2.01 5.58
N TYR A 77 11.06 1.86 5.85
CA TYR A 77 10.43 2.36 7.08
C TYR A 77 9.64 1.27 7.80
N THR A 78 9.63 1.34 9.13
CA THR A 78 8.55 0.75 9.95
C THR A 78 7.81 1.88 10.64
N MET A 79 6.48 1.84 10.63
CA MET A 79 5.65 2.92 11.14
C MET A 79 4.40 2.42 11.86
N LYS A 80 3.84 3.27 12.71
CA LYS A 80 2.56 3.07 13.38
C LYS A 80 1.75 4.36 13.37
N TRP A 81 0.45 4.23 13.51
CA TRP A 81 -0.43 5.36 13.73
C TRP A 81 -0.93 5.34 15.18
N ILE A 82 -0.66 6.41 15.93
CA ILE A 82 -1.09 6.58 17.31
C ILE A 82 -2.00 7.81 17.34
N LYS A 83 -3.27 7.64 17.71
CA LYS A 83 -4.28 8.73 17.69
C LYS A 83 -4.35 9.44 16.32
N ASN A 84 -4.29 8.66 15.24
CA ASN A 84 -4.23 9.12 13.85
C ASN A 84 -2.96 9.90 13.44
N GLU A 85 -1.94 9.98 14.30
CA GLU A 85 -0.64 10.56 13.97
C GLU A 85 0.35 9.47 13.55
N LEU A 86 1.05 9.70 12.43
CA LEU A 86 2.08 8.82 11.94
C LEU A 86 3.35 8.92 12.80
N VAL A 87 3.78 7.80 13.35
CA VAL A 87 5.03 7.64 14.07
C VAL A 87 5.94 6.71 13.29
N ILE A 88 7.11 7.21 12.87
CA ILE A 88 8.16 6.40 12.26
C ILE A 88 8.95 5.73 13.38
N LEU A 89 8.96 4.40 13.40
CA LEU A 89 9.68 3.60 14.39
C LEU A 89 11.13 3.31 13.97
N SER A 90 11.36 3.13 12.68
CA SER A 90 12.71 2.95 12.13
C SER A 90 12.78 3.45 10.69
N TYR A 91 13.97 3.91 10.30
CA TYR A 91 14.33 4.24 8.94
C TYR A 91 15.67 3.59 8.58
N HIS A 92 15.71 2.93 7.44
CA HIS A 92 16.92 2.39 6.85
C HIS A 92 17.09 2.91 5.41
N ASP A 93 18.32 3.26 5.06
CA ASP A 93 18.67 3.61 3.68
C ASP A 93 18.63 2.38 2.74
N SER A 94 18.93 2.58 1.46
CA SER A 94 18.97 1.50 0.47
C SER A 94 20.08 0.48 0.73
N ASP A 95 21.03 0.79 1.61
CA ASP A 95 22.11 -0.11 2.01
C ASP A 95 21.75 -0.90 3.28
N GLY A 96 20.71 -0.49 4.01
CA GLY A 96 20.21 -1.12 5.23
C GLY A 96 20.74 -0.47 6.51
N ALA A 97 21.52 0.61 6.39
CA ALA A 97 22.02 1.33 7.55
C ALA A 97 20.86 2.05 8.25
N ASN A 98 20.74 1.87 9.57
CA ASN A 98 19.82 2.66 10.39
C ASN A 98 20.28 4.12 10.35
N VAL A 99 19.43 4.99 9.85
CA VAL A 99 19.69 6.43 9.89
C VAL A 99 18.82 6.99 11.02
N ILE A 100 19.47 7.30 12.14
CA ILE A 100 18.84 8.01 13.25
C ILE A 100 18.99 9.51 12.93
N TYR A 101 17.86 10.22 12.88
CA TYR A 101 17.88 11.68 12.86
C TYR A 101 18.14 12.13 14.31
N ASP A 102 19.25 12.83 14.51
CA ASP A 102 19.65 13.47 15.78
C ASP A 102 18.74 14.66 16.12
#